data_AF-A0A0F9S5T6-F1
#
_entry.id   AF-A0A0F9S5T6-F1
#
_cell.length_a   1.000
_cell.length_b   1.000
_cell.length_c   1.000
_cell.angle_alpha   90.00
_cell.angle_beta   90.00
_cell.angle_gamma   90.00
#
_symmetry.space_group_name_H-M   'P 1'
#
loop_
_entity.id
_entity.type
_entity.pdbx_description
1 polymer ?
#
loop_
_entity_poly.entity_id
_entity_poly.type
_entity_poly.pdbx_seq_one_letter_code
_entity_poly.pdbx_strand_id
1 'polypeptide(L)'
;MSWGQLLQIELRACVEDRLDDDHWVQRKMLLVVEAAGMKVTVLPEPTRESGPDPKVQAICLLKKGHCAVHTFPEKRACFITLLTVGEFSAPNAIAEVAAGTFGAGKTDYTLLPVGEWWDGTEGRMPPIEPFVLVDLLSLASVTVSEDVVEEWTQDEMEKAAEWASAVHADAGDSDGVVVPPKPAFLPEADHYIPTTPYPKHESDPHA
;
A
#
# COMPACT_ATOMS: atom_id res chain seq x y z
N MET A 1 -7.16 18.25 -9.91
CA MET A 1 -7.78 17.69 -8.68
C MET A 1 -6.95 16.48 -8.26
N SER A 2 -6.92 16.06 -7.00
CA SER A 2 -6.28 14.79 -6.62
C SER A 2 -7.24 13.61 -6.73
N TRP A 3 -6.73 12.40 -6.99
CA TRP A 3 -7.59 11.21 -7.00
C TRP A 3 -7.78 10.61 -5.61
N GLY A 4 -6.91 10.98 -4.66
CA GLY A 4 -6.96 10.50 -3.29
C GLY A 4 -6.48 11.51 -2.25
N GLN A 5 -6.46 11.03 -1.01
CA GLN A 5 -5.92 11.74 0.15
C GLN A 5 -5.10 10.80 1.03
N LEU A 6 -4.05 11.36 1.62
CA LEU A 6 -3.23 10.75 2.66
C LEU A 6 -3.47 11.51 3.96
N LEU A 7 -4.03 10.84 4.96
CA LEU A 7 -4.15 11.35 6.32
C LEU A 7 -3.00 10.75 7.16
N GLN A 8 -2.09 11.61 7.61
CA GLN A 8 -0.99 11.27 8.51
C GLN A 8 -1.34 11.77 9.91
N ILE A 9 -1.34 10.89 10.90
CA ILE A 9 -1.68 11.18 12.29
C ILE A 9 -0.46 10.89 13.14
N GLU A 10 -0.01 11.90 13.89
CA GLU A 10 1.04 11.77 14.90
C GLU A 10 0.42 11.76 16.29
N LEU A 11 0.64 10.68 17.02
CA LEU A 11 0.18 10.51 18.39
C LEU A 11 1.40 10.52 19.32
N ARG A 12 1.32 11.32 20.39
CA ARG A 12 2.39 11.44 21.40
C ARG A 12 1.81 11.33 22.80
N ALA A 13 2.68 11.01 23.76
CA ALA A 13 2.29 10.72 25.13
C ALA A 13 1.22 9.62 25.21
N CYS A 14 1.29 8.64 24.30
CA CYS A 14 0.44 7.45 24.31
C CYS A 14 0.62 6.65 25.60
N VAL A 15 -0.33 5.76 25.86
CA VAL A 15 -0.22 4.79 26.96
C VAL A 15 0.82 3.75 26.56
N GLU A 16 1.90 3.70 27.33
CA GLU A 16 3.17 3.05 26.97
C GLU A 16 3.10 1.52 26.95
N ASP A 17 2.38 0.93 27.90
CA ASP A 17 2.42 -0.50 28.25
C ASP A 17 1.81 -1.45 27.19
N ARG A 18 1.37 -0.92 26.04
CA ARG A 18 0.71 -1.69 24.98
C ARG A 18 1.12 -1.32 23.57
N LEU A 19 1.99 -0.32 23.41
CA LEU A 19 2.51 0.03 22.08
C LEU A 19 3.41 -1.08 21.51
N ASP A 20 3.93 -1.94 22.39
CA ASP A 20 4.71 -3.12 22.08
C ASP A 20 3.87 -4.41 22.12
N ASP A 21 2.54 -4.36 21.97
CA ASP A 21 1.68 -5.56 21.86
C ASP A 21 1.09 -5.65 20.45
N ASP A 22 1.58 -6.62 19.67
CA ASP A 22 1.24 -6.85 18.26
C ASP A 22 -0.28 -7.00 18.06
N HIS A 23 -0.94 -7.81 18.89
CA HIS A 23 -2.37 -8.06 18.81
C HIS A 23 -3.20 -6.86 19.27
N TRP A 24 -2.68 -6.09 20.23
CA TRP A 24 -3.33 -4.86 20.63
C TRP A 24 -3.25 -3.81 19.52
N VAL A 25 -2.06 -3.58 18.93
CA VAL A 25 -1.86 -2.64 17.82
C VAL A 25 -2.75 -3.01 16.64
N GLN A 26 -2.78 -4.28 16.25
CA GLN A 26 -3.64 -4.81 15.20
C GLN A 26 -5.12 -4.46 15.44
N ARG A 27 -5.64 -4.73 16.64
CA ARG A 27 -7.06 -4.44 16.97
C ARG A 27 -7.35 -2.94 17.02
N LYS A 28 -6.41 -2.14 17.53
CA LYS A 28 -6.56 -0.68 17.61
C LYS A 28 -6.56 -0.03 16.24
N MET A 29 -5.70 -0.49 15.35
CA MET A 29 -5.69 -0.08 13.94
C MET A 29 -7.06 -0.29 13.28
N LEU A 30 -7.72 -1.42 13.51
CA LEU A 30 -9.04 -1.69 12.94
C LEU A 30 -10.12 -0.70 13.40
N LEU A 31 -10.05 -0.20 14.63
CA LEU A 31 -10.97 0.85 15.12
C LEU A 31 -10.76 2.19 14.39
N VAL A 32 -9.51 2.52 14.06
CA VAL A 32 -9.18 3.72 13.27
C VAL A 32 -9.68 3.59 11.83
N VAL A 33 -9.51 2.41 11.23
CA VAL A 33 -10.03 2.10 9.89
C VAL A 33 -11.57 2.18 9.85
N GLU A 34 -12.23 1.64 10.87
CA GLU A 34 -13.69 1.73 11.01
C GLU A 34 -14.16 3.19 11.12
N ALA A 35 -13.46 4.00 11.93
CA ALA A 35 -13.76 5.43 12.06
C ALA A 35 -13.55 6.21 10.75
N ALA A 36 -12.63 5.76 9.89
CA ALA A 36 -12.45 6.31 8.55
C ALA A 36 -13.54 5.87 7.55
N GLY A 37 -14.46 5.00 7.95
CA GLY A 37 -15.50 4.45 7.08
C GLY A 37 -14.95 3.53 5.98
N MET A 38 -13.75 3.00 6.17
CA MET A 38 -13.05 2.20 5.18
C MET A 38 -13.26 0.70 5.43
N LYS A 39 -13.28 -0.09 4.35
CA LYS A 39 -13.47 -1.54 4.43
C LYS A 39 -12.12 -2.25 4.28
N VAL A 40 -11.81 -3.14 5.23
CA VAL A 40 -10.61 -3.98 5.16
C VAL A 40 -10.76 -5.07 4.10
N THR A 41 -9.75 -5.21 3.25
CA THR A 41 -9.59 -6.29 2.26
C THR A 41 -8.61 -7.34 2.77
N VAL A 42 -7.49 -6.91 3.35
CA VAL A 42 -6.49 -7.78 3.98
C VAL A 42 -6.27 -7.32 5.41
N LEU A 43 -6.45 -8.23 6.37
CA LEU A 43 -6.28 -7.94 7.79
C LEU A 43 -4.84 -7.48 8.08
N PRO A 44 -4.63 -6.61 9.08
CA PRO A 44 -3.28 -6.18 9.42
C PRO A 44 -2.47 -7.34 9.98
N GLU A 45 -1.29 -7.56 9.43
CA GLU A 45 -0.30 -8.48 10.00
C GLU A 45 0.75 -7.65 10.74
N PRO A 46 0.74 -7.65 12.09
CA PRO A 46 1.75 -6.93 12.85
C PRO A 46 3.11 -7.64 12.70
N THR A 47 4.14 -6.85 12.48
CA THR A 47 5.53 -7.28 12.53
C THR A 47 6.25 -6.51 13.62
N ARG A 48 7.11 -7.21 14.35
CA ARG A 48 7.93 -6.64 15.41
C ARG A 48 9.38 -6.61 14.96
N GLU A 49 9.99 -5.44 15.09
CA GLU A 49 11.44 -5.31 14.94
C GLU A 49 12.10 -5.73 16.25
N SER A 50 13.05 -6.67 16.18
CA SER A 50 13.91 -7.05 17.30
C SER A 50 15.02 -6.02 17.52
N GLY A 51 15.32 -5.66 18.77
CA GLY A 51 16.40 -4.74 19.08
C GLY A 51 16.23 -4.04 20.44
N PRO A 52 17.11 -3.10 20.77
CA PRO A 52 17.04 -2.33 22.03
C PRO A 52 15.79 -1.43 22.10
N ASP A 53 15.26 -1.03 20.95
CA ASP A 53 14.05 -0.20 20.83
C ASP A 53 12.99 -0.95 20.01
N PRO A 54 12.29 -1.94 20.58
CA PRO A 54 11.35 -2.75 19.82
C PRO A 54 10.21 -1.88 19.27
N LYS A 55 9.91 -2.06 17.98
CA LYS A 55 8.84 -1.35 17.28
C LYS A 55 7.82 -2.35 16.78
N VAL A 56 6.54 -1.99 16.88
CA VAL A 56 5.47 -2.74 16.22
C VAL A 56 5.03 -1.94 15.00
N GLN A 57 4.95 -2.61 13.86
CA GLN A 57 4.39 -2.04 12.65
C GLN A 57 3.31 -2.96 12.10
N ALA A 58 2.23 -2.39 11.58
CA ALA A 58 1.16 -3.16 10.97
C ALA A 58 0.63 -2.42 9.75
N ILE A 59 0.32 -3.15 8.69
CA ILE A 59 -0.28 -2.61 7.46
C ILE A 59 -1.51 -3.45 7.13
N CYS A 60 -2.62 -2.79 6.81
CA CYS A 60 -3.80 -3.45 6.25
C CYS A 60 -4.17 -2.83 4.90
N LEU A 61 -4.63 -3.68 3.98
CA LEU A 61 -5.12 -3.24 2.69
C LEU A 61 -6.62 -2.98 2.78
N LEU A 62 -7.05 -1.86 2.22
CA LEU A 62 -8.43 -1.38 2.27
C LEU A 62 -9.03 -1.38 0.87
N LYS A 63 -10.36 -1.40 0.77
CA LYS A 63 -11.05 -1.15 -0.50
C LYS A 63 -10.69 0.26 -0.97
N LYS A 64 -9.81 0.35 -1.97
CA LYS A 64 -9.25 1.59 -2.55
C LYS A 64 -8.30 2.36 -1.62
N GLY A 65 -7.41 1.68 -0.90
CA GLY A 65 -6.45 2.36 -0.03
C GLY A 65 -5.62 1.41 0.82
N HIS A 66 -4.94 1.97 1.82
CA HIS A 66 -4.28 1.20 2.86
C HIS A 66 -4.24 1.99 4.17
N CYS A 67 -4.03 1.29 5.28
CA CYS A 67 -3.65 1.89 6.55
C CYS A 67 -2.33 1.29 7.01
N ALA A 68 -1.47 2.11 7.60
CA ALA A 68 -0.23 1.68 8.23
C ALA A 68 -0.14 2.29 9.64
N VAL A 69 0.37 1.52 10.58
CA VAL A 69 0.65 1.96 11.96
C VAL A 69 2.10 1.62 12.27
N HIS A 70 2.82 2.58 12.88
CA HIS A 70 4.16 2.38 13.43
C HIS A 70 4.18 2.87 14.87
N THR A 71 4.54 2.01 15.82
CA THR A 71 4.64 2.36 17.24
C THR A 71 6.09 2.47 17.69
N PHE A 72 6.31 3.38 18.64
CA PHE A 72 7.59 3.61 19.31
C PHE A 72 7.33 3.64 20.82
N PRO A 73 7.29 2.48 21.51
CA PRO A 73 6.96 2.34 22.92
C PRO A 73 7.77 3.27 23.83
N GLU A 74 9.10 3.23 23.72
CA GLU A 74 10.05 4.07 24.49
C GLU A 74 9.83 5.59 24.30
N LYS A 75 9.28 5.98 23.14
CA LYS A 75 8.96 7.39 22.83
C LYS A 75 7.53 7.75 23.18
N ARG A 76 6.73 6.78 23.62
CA ARG A 76 5.27 6.89 23.83
C ARG A 76 4.59 7.53 22.62
N ALA A 77 4.97 7.08 21.43
CA ALA A 77 4.56 7.64 20.16
C ALA A 77 3.99 6.58 19.21
N CYS A 78 3.04 7.00 18.39
CA CYS A 78 2.42 6.19 17.35
C CYS A 78 2.19 7.06 16.11
N PHE A 79 2.53 6.54 14.94
CA PHE A 79 2.31 7.19 13.66
C PHE A 79 1.34 6.35 12.86
N ILE A 80 0.26 6.96 12.39
CA ILE A 80 -0.78 6.29 11.61
C ILE A 80 -0.90 6.99 10.27
N THR A 81 -0.92 6.19 9.21
CA THR A 81 -1.14 6.67 7.84
C THR A 81 -2.39 6.00 7.30
N LEU A 82 -3.30 6.78 6.73
CA LEU A 82 -4.48 6.30 6.02
C LEU A 82 -4.45 6.89 4.61
N LEU A 83 -4.38 6.03 3.61
CA LEU A 83 -4.51 6.39 2.20
C LEU A 83 -5.89 5.96 1.72
N THR A 84 -6.60 6.85 1.03
CA THR A 84 -7.84 6.52 0.31
C THR A 84 -7.83 7.10 -1.09
N VAL A 85 -8.47 6.40 -2.04
CA VAL A 85 -8.99 7.01 -3.26
C VAL A 85 -10.26 7.79 -2.87
N GLY A 86 -10.34 9.06 -3.25
CA GLY A 86 -11.35 10.00 -2.80
C GLY A 86 -10.89 10.85 -1.61
N GLU A 87 -11.87 11.36 -0.85
CA GLU A 87 -11.63 12.30 0.25
C GLU A 87 -12.14 11.73 1.58
N PHE A 88 -11.43 12.05 2.68
CA PHE A 88 -11.92 11.80 4.02
C PHE A 88 -13.00 12.83 4.37
N SER A 89 -14.16 12.35 4.80
CA SER A 89 -15.29 13.22 5.19
C SER A 89 -15.05 13.98 6.50
N ALA A 90 -14.28 13.40 7.43
CA ALA A 90 -14.05 13.95 8.77
C ALA A 90 -12.65 13.60 9.32
N PRO A 91 -11.55 14.10 8.72
CA PRO A 91 -10.18 13.75 9.11
C PRO A 91 -9.87 14.07 10.59
N ASN A 92 -10.45 15.14 11.14
CA ASN A 92 -10.30 15.49 12.55
C ASN A 92 -10.95 14.45 13.48
N ALA A 93 -12.15 13.96 13.15
CA ALA A 93 -12.83 12.94 13.96
C ALA A 93 -12.07 11.61 13.92
N ILE A 94 -11.48 11.25 12.77
CA ILE A 94 -10.61 10.07 12.64
C ILE A 94 -9.38 10.22 13.54
N ALA A 95 -8.74 11.40 13.55
CA ALA A 95 -7.60 11.68 14.42
C ALA A 95 -7.97 11.64 15.91
N GLU A 96 -9.15 12.13 16.30
CA GLU A 96 -9.67 12.04 17.67
C GLU A 96 -9.92 10.59 18.11
N VAL A 97 -10.49 9.76 17.23
CA VAL A 97 -10.65 8.32 17.50
C VAL A 97 -9.29 7.66 17.66
N ALA A 98 -8.33 7.96 16.77
CA ALA A 98 -6.97 7.46 16.90
C ALA A 98 -6.33 7.86 18.24
N ALA A 99 -6.46 9.13 18.63
CA ALA A 99 -5.99 9.64 19.91
C ALA A 99 -6.58 8.86 21.09
N GLY A 100 -7.90 8.71 21.16
CA GLY A 100 -8.57 7.97 22.23
C GLY A 100 -8.21 6.48 22.23
N THR A 101 -8.06 5.89 21.04
CA THR A 101 -7.76 4.47 20.85
C THR A 101 -6.37 4.11 21.39
N PHE A 102 -5.38 4.99 21.17
CA PHE A 102 -4.00 4.82 21.63
C PHE A 102 -3.71 5.56 22.94
N GLY A 103 -4.72 6.21 23.53
CA GLY A 103 -4.61 7.00 24.75
C GLY A 103 -3.54 8.09 24.66
N ALA A 104 -3.48 8.79 23.52
CA ALA A 104 -2.54 9.85 23.26
C ALA A 104 -2.88 11.11 24.09
N GLY A 105 -1.88 11.68 24.77
CA GLY A 105 -2.00 12.98 25.42
C GLY A 105 -1.87 14.16 24.44
N LYS A 106 -1.30 13.93 23.25
CA LYS A 106 -1.22 14.92 22.17
C LYS A 106 -1.42 14.25 20.82
N THR A 107 -2.14 14.92 19.95
CA THR A 107 -2.41 14.49 18.58
C THR A 107 -2.22 15.65 17.62
N ASP A 108 -1.46 15.40 16.56
CA ASP A 108 -1.35 16.27 15.40
C ASP A 108 -1.73 15.45 14.15
N TYR A 109 -2.26 16.08 13.11
CA TYR A 109 -2.49 15.39 11.84
C TYR A 109 -2.26 16.32 10.64
N THR A 110 -1.86 15.71 9.53
CA THR A 110 -1.69 16.38 8.23
C THR A 110 -2.53 15.64 7.20
N LEU A 111 -3.23 16.40 6.35
CA LEU A 111 -3.97 15.87 5.22
C LEU A 111 -3.29 16.32 3.93
N LEU A 112 -2.84 15.37 3.12
CA LEU A 112 -2.14 15.62 1.87
C LEU A 112 -2.98 15.11 0.69
N PRO A 113 -3.10 15.86 -0.41
CA PRO A 113 -3.64 15.32 -1.65
C PRO A 113 -2.70 14.22 -2.18
N VAL A 114 -3.27 13.14 -2.71
CA VAL A 114 -2.49 12.06 -3.36
C VAL A 114 -2.88 11.92 -4.82
N GLY A 115 -1.83 11.99 -5.63
CA GLY A 115 -1.90 11.96 -7.07
C GLY A 115 -2.58 13.18 -7.65
N GLU A 116 -2.33 13.42 -8.92
CA GLU A 116 -3.04 14.43 -9.69
C GLU A 116 -3.91 13.69 -10.70
N TRP A 117 -5.16 14.13 -10.84
CA TRP A 117 -6.00 13.77 -11.97
C TRP A 117 -5.29 14.26 -13.21
N TRP A 118 -4.82 13.31 -14.01
CA TRP A 118 -4.42 13.58 -15.37
C TRP A 118 -5.70 13.85 -16.17
N ASP A 119 -5.89 15.10 -16.61
CA ASP A 119 -7.10 15.53 -17.32
C ASP A 119 -7.10 15.10 -18.80
N GLY A 120 -6.04 14.42 -19.25
CA GLY A 120 -5.88 13.98 -20.64
C GLY A 120 -5.63 15.12 -21.64
N THR A 121 -5.62 16.38 -21.20
CA THR A 121 -5.53 17.54 -22.10
C THR A 121 -4.10 17.97 -22.42
N GLU A 122 -3.11 17.53 -21.62
CA GLU A 122 -1.69 17.66 -21.95
C GLU A 122 -1.10 16.46 -22.72
N GLY A 123 -1.95 15.62 -23.32
CA GLY A 123 -1.56 14.89 -24.53
C GLY A 123 -0.43 13.87 -24.40
N ARG A 124 -0.33 13.14 -23.29
CA ARG A 124 0.04 11.71 -23.17
C ARG A 124 0.21 11.40 -21.68
N MET A 125 -0.16 10.20 -21.26
CA MET A 125 0.26 9.71 -19.94
C MET A 125 1.79 9.80 -19.92
N PRO A 126 2.44 10.25 -18.83
CA PRO A 126 3.89 10.20 -18.76
C PRO A 126 4.35 8.78 -19.14
N PRO A 127 5.47 8.65 -19.88
CA PRO A 127 5.99 7.35 -20.25
C PRO A 127 6.01 6.44 -19.03
N ILE A 128 5.49 5.23 -19.18
CA ILE A 128 5.55 4.25 -18.10
C ILE A 128 7.02 3.87 -17.99
N GLU A 129 7.62 4.03 -16.83
CA GLU A 129 9.00 3.61 -16.63
C GLU A 129 9.07 2.06 -16.70
N PRO A 130 10.09 1.47 -17.36
CA PRO A 130 10.21 0.02 -17.55
C PRO A 130 10.02 -0.80 -16.27
N PHE A 131 10.66 -0.40 -15.16
CA PHE A 131 10.53 -1.11 -13.87
C PHE A 131 9.09 -1.12 -13.33
N VAL A 132 8.32 -0.03 -13.52
CA VAL A 132 6.91 0.03 -13.09
C VAL A 132 6.08 -0.97 -13.88
N LEU A 133 6.38 -1.12 -15.17
CA LEU A 133 5.68 -2.06 -16.04
C LEU A 133 6.04 -3.51 -15.70
N VAL A 134 7.29 -3.80 -15.35
CA VAL A 134 7.70 -5.13 -14.86
C VAL A 134 6.90 -5.52 -13.61
N ASP A 135 6.81 -4.62 -12.64
CA ASP A 135 6.03 -4.85 -11.41
C ASP A 135 4.55 -5.08 -11.72
N LEU A 136 3.96 -4.24 -12.57
CA LEU A 136 2.55 -4.37 -12.96
C LEU A 136 2.27 -5.69 -13.72
N LEU A 137 3.15 -6.09 -14.63
CA LEU A 137 3.02 -7.36 -15.35
C LEU A 137 3.16 -8.57 -14.42
N SER A 138 3.98 -8.47 -13.37
CA SER A 138 4.10 -9.52 -12.36
C SER A 138 2.78 -9.78 -11.63
N LEU A 139 1.98 -8.73 -11.38
CA LEU A 139 0.64 -8.85 -10.79
C LEU A 139 -0.33 -9.62 -11.71
N ALA A 140 -0.09 -9.58 -13.02
CA ALA A 140 -0.83 -10.32 -14.04
C ALA A 140 -0.18 -11.68 -14.39
N SER A 141 0.73 -12.17 -13.53
CA SER A 141 1.47 -13.43 -13.75
C SER A 141 2.30 -13.47 -15.04
N VAL A 142 2.78 -12.31 -15.49
CA VAL A 142 3.73 -12.20 -16.61
C VAL A 142 5.10 -11.82 -16.06
N THR A 143 6.10 -12.67 -16.31
CA THR A 143 7.49 -12.41 -15.93
C THR A 143 8.24 -11.92 -17.17
N VAL A 144 8.79 -10.72 -17.07
CA VAL A 144 9.64 -10.11 -18.10
C VAL A 144 10.75 -9.33 -17.39
N SER A 145 11.96 -9.30 -17.95
CA SER A 145 13.05 -8.50 -17.39
C SER A 145 12.92 -7.04 -17.81
N GLU A 146 13.47 -6.13 -17.01
CA GLU A 146 13.53 -4.71 -17.34
C GLU A 146 14.20 -4.47 -18.70
N ASP A 147 15.34 -5.13 -18.97
CA ASP A 147 16.04 -5.07 -20.27
C ASP A 147 15.13 -5.39 -21.48
N VAL A 148 14.19 -6.34 -21.32
CA VAL A 148 13.27 -6.69 -22.42
C VAL A 148 12.19 -5.63 -22.58
N VAL A 149 11.73 -5.03 -21.48
CA VAL A 149 10.75 -3.93 -21.50
C VAL A 149 11.37 -2.65 -22.07
N GLU A 150 12.65 -2.38 -21.81
CA GLU A 150 13.38 -1.24 -22.39
C GLU A 150 13.45 -1.29 -23.93
N GLU A 151 13.36 -2.48 -24.53
CA GLU A 151 13.31 -2.67 -25.98
C GLU A 151 11.92 -2.42 -26.57
N TRP A 152 10.87 -2.29 -25.75
CA TRP A 152 9.50 -2.07 -26.23
C TRP A 152 9.27 -0.64 -26.68
N THR A 153 8.38 -0.49 -27.66
CA THR A 153 7.86 0.82 -28.02
C THR A 153 6.91 1.33 -26.94
N GLN A 154 6.76 2.66 -26.85
CA GLN A 154 5.78 3.28 -25.95
C GLN A 154 4.36 2.70 -26.12
N ASP A 155 3.94 2.43 -27.36
CA ASP A 155 2.63 1.85 -27.66
C ASP A 155 2.49 0.39 -27.16
N GLU A 156 3.59 -0.38 -27.14
CA GLU A 156 3.61 -1.72 -26.54
C GLU A 156 3.55 -1.63 -25.01
N MET A 157 4.32 -0.71 -24.41
CA MET A 157 4.27 -0.48 -22.96
C MET A 157 2.87 -0.07 -22.48
N GLU A 158 2.19 0.81 -23.21
CA GLU A 158 0.82 1.24 -22.93
C GLU A 158 -0.17 0.08 -23.03
N LYS A 159 -0.09 -0.73 -24.10
CA LYS A 159 -0.96 -1.93 -24.25
C LYS A 159 -0.72 -2.97 -23.17
N ALA A 160 0.54 -3.19 -22.80
CA ALA A 160 0.91 -4.11 -21.73
C ALA A 160 0.36 -3.62 -20.37
N ALA A 161 0.49 -2.33 -20.07
CA ALA A 161 -0.01 -1.74 -18.85
C ALA A 161 -1.54 -1.72 -18.76
N GLU A 162 -2.24 -1.39 -19.87
CA GLU A 162 -3.70 -1.44 -19.94
C GLU A 162 -4.21 -2.85 -19.66
N TRP A 163 -3.63 -3.85 -20.34
CA TRP A 163 -3.98 -5.25 -20.15
C TRP A 163 -3.69 -5.73 -18.71
N ALA A 164 -2.49 -5.49 -18.19
CA ALA A 164 -2.09 -5.96 -16.88
C ALA A 164 -2.89 -5.30 -15.75
N SER A 165 -3.20 -4.00 -15.87
CA SER A 165 -4.07 -3.28 -14.94
C SER A 165 -5.48 -3.85 -14.94
N ALA A 166 -6.03 -4.17 -16.12
CA ALA A 166 -7.36 -4.76 -16.23
C ALA A 166 -7.40 -6.19 -15.63
N VAL A 167 -6.39 -7.03 -15.89
CA VAL A 167 -6.25 -8.35 -15.26
C VAL A 167 -6.20 -8.23 -13.73
N HIS A 168 -5.37 -7.31 -13.23
CA HIS A 168 -5.25 -7.10 -11.78
C HIS A 168 -6.57 -6.61 -11.16
N ALA A 169 -7.27 -5.68 -11.82
CA ALA A 169 -8.54 -5.15 -11.35
C ALA A 169 -9.67 -6.20 -11.38
N ASP A 170 -9.73 -7.03 -12.41
CA ASP A 170 -10.67 -8.17 -12.54
C ASP A 170 -10.43 -9.21 -11.44
N ALA A 171 -9.18 -9.56 -11.17
CA ALA A 171 -8.80 -10.45 -10.07
C ALA A 171 -9.15 -9.89 -8.67
N GLY A 172 -9.34 -8.58 -8.54
CA GLY A 172 -9.77 -7.89 -7.33
C GLY A 172 -11.29 -7.81 -7.14
N ASP A 173 -12.07 -8.59 -7.89
CA ASP A 173 -13.54 -8.59 -7.90
C ASP A 173 -14.15 -7.21 -8.20
N SER A 174 -13.52 -6.44 -9.10
CA SER A 174 -14.05 -5.16 -9.53
C SER A 174 -15.17 -5.36 -10.56
N ASP A 175 -16.42 -5.26 -10.12
CA ASP A 175 -17.60 -5.38 -11.00
C ASP A 175 -17.48 -4.47 -12.24
N GLY A 176 -17.67 -5.04 -13.43
CA GLY A 176 -17.74 -4.31 -14.70
C GLY A 176 -16.38 -4.03 -15.37
N VAL A 177 -15.27 -4.52 -14.83
CA VAL A 177 -13.98 -4.51 -15.54
C VAL A 177 -14.05 -5.49 -16.71
N VAL A 178 -13.63 -5.04 -17.89
CA VAL A 178 -13.50 -5.89 -19.09
C VAL A 178 -12.02 -6.05 -19.39
N VAL A 179 -11.51 -7.27 -19.27
CA VAL A 179 -10.12 -7.58 -19.59
C VAL A 179 -9.95 -7.65 -21.11
N PRO A 180 -9.10 -6.80 -21.72
CA PRO A 180 -8.84 -6.89 -23.16
C PRO A 180 -8.07 -8.18 -23.50
N PRO A 181 -8.02 -8.62 -24.77
CA PRO A 181 -7.16 -9.72 -25.18
C PRO A 181 -5.70 -9.45 -24.82
N LYS A 182 -4.98 -10.48 -24.35
CA LYS A 182 -3.56 -10.39 -24.05
C LYS A 182 -2.76 -9.96 -25.30
N PRO A 183 -1.91 -8.91 -25.21
CA PRO A 183 -1.06 -8.51 -26.31
C PRO A 183 -0.11 -9.64 -26.76
N ALA A 184 -0.02 -9.86 -28.07
CA ALA A 184 0.71 -11.01 -28.65
C ALA A 184 2.23 -10.99 -28.42
N PHE A 185 2.82 -9.82 -28.10
CA PHE A 185 4.25 -9.69 -27.81
C PHE A 185 4.58 -10.03 -26.34
N LEU A 186 3.59 -10.11 -25.46
CA LEU A 186 3.83 -10.57 -24.10
C LEU A 186 4.14 -12.06 -24.12
N PRO A 187 5.14 -12.52 -23.35
CA PRO A 187 5.45 -13.95 -23.29
C PRO A 187 4.21 -14.71 -22.81
N GLU A 188 4.02 -15.94 -23.29
CA GLU A 188 3.01 -16.81 -22.71
C GLU A 188 3.28 -16.97 -21.21
N ALA A 189 2.22 -17.24 -20.44
CA ALA A 189 2.41 -17.54 -19.03
C ALA A 189 3.16 -18.87 -18.95
N ASP A 190 4.48 -18.81 -19.00
CA ASP A 190 5.32 -19.98 -18.90
C ASP A 190 5.03 -20.64 -17.56
N HIS A 191 4.98 -21.97 -17.58
CA HIS A 191 5.04 -22.79 -16.38
C HIS A 191 6.30 -22.40 -15.61
N TYR A 192 6.14 -21.48 -14.65
CA TYR A 192 7.10 -21.07 -13.62
C TYR A 192 8.43 -21.83 -13.69
N ILE A 193 9.44 -21.23 -14.33
CA ILE A 193 10.83 -21.61 -14.10
C ILE A 193 11.36 -20.56 -13.14
N PRO A 194 11.60 -20.88 -11.85
CA PRO A 194 12.16 -19.92 -10.91
C PRO A 194 13.58 -19.56 -11.34
N THR A 195 13.71 -18.51 -12.15
CA THR A 195 15.00 -17.91 -12.47
C THR A 195 15.33 -16.97 -11.34
N THR A 196 16.20 -17.45 -10.45
CA THR A 196 16.75 -16.84 -9.24
C THR A 196 15.98 -17.20 -7.94
N PRO A 197 16.60 -17.95 -7.02
CA PRO A 197 16.14 -17.91 -5.64
C PRO A 197 16.31 -16.46 -5.17
N TYR A 198 15.26 -15.89 -4.59
CA TYR A 198 15.43 -14.74 -3.69
C TYR A 198 16.67 -15.00 -2.83
N PRO A 199 17.62 -14.06 -2.71
CA PRO A 199 18.73 -14.23 -1.80
C PRO A 199 18.12 -14.57 -0.45
N LYS A 200 18.35 -15.80 0.02
CA LYS A 200 18.02 -16.16 1.38
C LYS A 200 18.78 -15.14 2.20
N HIS A 201 18.08 -14.26 2.91
CA HIS A 201 18.68 -13.65 4.08
C HIS A 201 19.10 -14.83 4.95
N GLU A 202 20.39 -15.16 4.92
CA GLU A 202 20.99 -16.02 5.91
C GLU A 202 20.71 -15.29 7.23
N SER A 203 19.72 -15.79 7.96
CA SER A 203 19.53 -15.43 9.35
C SER A 203 20.84 -15.75 10.05
N ASP A 204 21.57 -14.72 10.42
CA ASP A 204 22.78 -14.83 11.21
C ASP A 204 22.45 -15.63 12.48
N PRO A 205 23.05 -16.82 12.70
CA PRO A 205 22.78 -17.62 13.89
C PRO A 205 23.36 -17.02 15.19
N HIS A 206 23.81 -15.76 15.16
CA HIS A 206 24.39 -15.05 16.31
C HIS A 206 23.71 -13.73 16.70
N ALA A 207 22.49 -13.46 16.24
CA ALA A 207 21.69 -12.30 16.70
C ALA A 207 20.65 -12.70 17.76
#